data_AF-C6E554-F1
#
_entry.id   AF-C6E554-F1
#
_cell.length_a   1.000
_cell.length_b   1.000
_cell.length_c   1.000
_cell.angle_alpha   90.00
_cell.angle_beta   90.00
_cell.angle_gamma   90.00
#
_symmetry.space_group_name_H-M   'P 1'
#
loop_
_entity.id
_entity.type
_entity.pdbx_description
1 polymer ?
#
loop_
_entity_poly.entity_id
_entity_poly.type
_entity_poly.pdbx_seq_one_letter_code
_entity_poly.pdbx_strand_id
1 'polypeptide(L)'
;MKKIFSLALLFLCLAGTAQLAAAEQEEQPTIYTIVPGDTLWGLSQRFLKDPYYWPNLWANNQAIGNPHFIYPGQRLRIFSDRIEIEPAPGAPAIASKPAPAAEAAPEEVPQAAVFNTTGSEGFLLETGANPAGLIISLHQNREMAGTDDIVYTDLGLDQGASAGDRFSVFKKMGPVSHPLTNVILGQQVMPLGELQLSEVEEKASKAIVTKSYQEISAGSFLLPYRERKVTVPLKSSDRDLVGYIVQTQTGNTAIAVNDVVFLDLGKAQGAQPGNMLYVVRDVTPDPRYADTRIEKLPVEVVGALVVVSTGLNSSTAVIVKSVDTVYRGDRVEMRKNR
;
A
#
# COMPACT_ATOMS: atom_id res chain seq x y z
N MET A 1 -64.24 45.82 -40.47
CA MET A 1 -64.27 47.28 -40.73
C MET A 1 -63.02 47.90 -40.13
N LYS A 2 -62.30 48.70 -40.95
CA LYS A 2 -61.41 49.84 -40.64
C LYS A 2 -60.31 49.65 -39.56
N LYS A 3 -59.03 49.50 -39.95
CA LYS A 3 -58.00 50.51 -40.27
C LYS A 3 -57.29 51.08 -39.01
N ILE A 4 -56.02 50.67 -38.78
CA ILE A 4 -54.76 51.44 -38.94
C ILE A 4 -54.58 52.57 -37.90
N PHE A 5 -53.55 52.50 -37.04
CA PHE A 5 -52.37 53.40 -37.09
C PHE A 5 -51.30 53.03 -36.05
N SER A 6 -50.07 52.90 -36.56
CA SER A 6 -48.80 52.83 -35.87
C SER A 6 -48.49 54.10 -35.06
N LEU A 7 -47.78 53.99 -33.94
CA LEU A 7 -46.60 54.84 -33.72
C LEU A 7 -45.63 54.23 -32.71
N ALA A 8 -44.37 54.12 -33.16
CA ALA A 8 -43.21 53.71 -32.40
C ALA A 8 -42.89 54.72 -31.27
N LEU A 9 -42.39 54.23 -30.14
CA LEU A 9 -41.24 54.88 -29.52
C LEU A 9 -40.32 53.86 -28.84
N LEU A 10 -39.10 53.92 -29.34
CA LEU A 10 -37.89 53.19 -29.01
C LEU A 10 -37.45 53.50 -27.58
N PHE A 11 -37.22 52.48 -26.73
CA PHE A 11 -36.25 52.58 -25.66
C PHE A 11 -35.39 51.33 -25.59
N LEU A 12 -34.11 51.58 -25.78
CA LEU A 12 -32.94 50.72 -25.78
C LEU A 12 -32.74 50.09 -24.40
N CYS A 13 -32.61 48.76 -24.30
CA CYS A 13 -31.86 48.13 -23.21
C CYS A 13 -31.24 46.81 -23.69
N LEU A 14 -29.92 46.81 -23.63
CA LEU A 14 -28.99 45.78 -24.04
C LEU A 14 -28.73 44.82 -22.85
N ALA A 15 -28.58 43.54 -23.16
CA ALA A 15 -27.78 42.54 -22.45
C ALA A 15 -28.16 42.10 -21.02
N GLY A 16 -28.14 40.79 -20.82
CA GLY A 16 -28.05 40.19 -19.49
C GLY A 16 -28.65 38.79 -19.39
N THR A 17 -28.07 37.80 -20.07
CA THR A 17 -28.22 36.41 -19.65
C THR A 17 -27.63 36.29 -18.25
N ALA A 18 -28.47 36.21 -17.22
CA ALA A 18 -28.04 35.95 -15.86
C ALA A 18 -27.49 34.53 -15.78
N GLN A 19 -26.15 34.45 -15.82
CA GLN A 19 -25.39 33.26 -15.49
C GLN A 19 -25.61 32.97 -14.01
N LEU A 20 -26.17 31.80 -13.69
CA LEU A 20 -26.26 31.32 -12.33
C LEU A 20 -24.84 30.92 -11.90
N ALA A 21 -24.05 31.91 -11.44
CA ALA A 21 -22.84 31.65 -10.69
C ALA A 21 -23.27 31.06 -9.35
N ALA A 22 -23.00 29.77 -9.16
CA ALA A 22 -23.01 29.17 -7.83
C ALA A 22 -21.97 29.93 -7.00
N ALA A 23 -22.43 30.83 -6.14
CA ALA A 23 -21.59 31.36 -5.09
C ALA A 23 -21.27 30.20 -4.14
N GLU A 24 -20.04 29.70 -4.18
CA GLU A 24 -19.46 28.98 -3.05
C GLU A 24 -19.61 29.90 -1.84
N GLN A 25 -20.43 29.49 -0.87
CA GLN A 25 -20.44 30.13 0.43
C GLN A 25 -19.03 29.91 1.01
N GLU A 26 -18.22 30.96 1.04
CA GLU A 26 -16.99 30.96 1.82
C GLU A 26 -17.39 30.70 3.29
N GLU A 27 -17.20 29.47 3.76
CA GLU A 27 -17.41 29.12 5.15
C GLU A 27 -16.47 29.96 6.02
N GLN A 28 -17.01 30.90 6.79
CA GLN A 28 -16.21 31.72 7.68
C GLN A 28 -15.71 30.87 8.86
N PRO A 29 -14.38 30.71 9.05
CA PRO A 29 -13.84 29.89 10.12
C PRO A 29 -14.04 30.55 11.49
N THR A 30 -14.43 29.76 12.49
CA THR A 30 -14.43 30.19 13.89
C THR A 30 -13.02 30.09 14.44
N ILE A 31 -12.48 31.18 14.99
CA ILE A 31 -11.13 31.18 15.56
C ILE A 31 -11.18 30.85 17.05
N TYR A 32 -10.52 29.76 17.45
CA TYR A 32 -10.37 29.34 18.84
C TYR A 32 -8.91 29.44 19.30
N THR A 33 -8.67 29.88 20.53
CA THR A 33 -7.30 29.93 21.08
C THR A 33 -7.13 28.79 22.09
N ILE A 34 -6.12 27.96 21.89
CA ILE A 34 -5.81 26.80 22.73
C ILE A 34 -5.54 27.26 24.17
N VAL A 35 -6.18 26.62 25.15
CA VAL A 35 -5.99 26.88 26.58
C VAL A 35 -5.30 25.69 27.26
N PRO A 36 -4.65 25.89 28.44
CA PRO A 36 -4.03 24.79 29.17
C PRO A 36 -5.04 23.67 29.47
N GLY A 37 -4.73 22.44 29.06
CA GLY A 37 -5.59 21.26 29.22
C GLY A 37 -6.31 20.81 27.94
N ASP A 38 -6.26 21.59 26.86
CA ASP A 38 -6.74 21.15 25.56
C ASP A 38 -5.84 20.02 25.00
N THR A 39 -6.48 19.06 24.32
CA THR A 39 -5.81 17.98 23.56
C THR A 39 -6.40 17.92 22.16
N LEU A 40 -5.65 17.46 21.16
CA LEU A 40 -6.20 17.31 19.80
C LEU A 40 -7.46 16.42 19.78
N TRP A 41 -7.48 15.41 20.65
CA TRP A 41 -8.63 14.54 20.88
C TRP A 41 -9.83 15.31 21.43
N GLY A 42 -9.64 16.08 22.50
CA GLY A 42 -10.70 16.88 23.12
C GLY A 42 -11.23 17.98 22.21
N LEU A 43 -10.36 18.60 21.41
CA LEU A 43 -10.73 19.61 20.42
C LEU A 43 -11.55 19.01 19.28
N SER A 44 -11.16 17.83 18.79
CA SER A 44 -11.90 17.10 17.75
C SER A 44 -13.29 16.69 18.23
N GLN A 45 -13.38 16.15 19.46
CA GLN A 45 -14.66 15.84 20.10
C GLN A 45 -15.55 17.08 20.27
N ARG A 46 -14.96 18.22 20.66
CA ARG A 46 -15.70 19.44 20.96
C ARG A 46 -16.25 20.13 19.73
N PHE A 47 -15.46 20.21 18.66
CA PHE A 47 -15.80 21.01 17.48
C PHE A 47 -16.35 20.19 16.31
N LEU A 48 -15.87 18.96 16.12
CA LEU A 48 -16.30 18.09 15.01
C LEU A 48 -17.20 16.94 15.47
N LYS A 49 -17.42 16.79 16.79
CA LYS A 49 -18.16 15.65 17.39
C LYS A 49 -17.59 14.27 17.00
N ASP A 50 -16.37 14.26 16.47
CA ASP A 50 -15.63 13.06 16.10
C ASP A 50 -14.30 13.07 16.87
N PRO A 51 -14.20 12.30 17.96
CA PRO A 51 -12.97 12.26 18.75
C PRO A 51 -11.84 11.60 17.96
N TYR A 52 -12.12 10.78 16.93
CA TYR A 52 -11.14 10.09 16.11
C TYR A 52 -10.61 10.92 14.95
N TYR A 53 -11.12 12.14 14.76
CA TYR A 53 -10.60 13.06 13.74
C TYR A 53 -9.22 13.63 14.09
N TRP A 54 -8.81 13.58 15.36
CA TRP A 54 -7.55 14.17 15.83
C TRP A 54 -6.28 13.80 15.02
N PRO A 55 -6.13 12.59 14.42
CA PRO A 55 -4.98 12.27 13.57
C PRO A 55 -5.02 13.02 12.24
N ASN A 56 -6.21 13.26 11.67
CA ASN A 56 -6.38 14.06 10.45
C ASN A 56 -6.09 15.53 10.73
N LEU A 57 -6.58 16.04 11.87
CA LEU A 57 -6.23 17.36 12.39
C LEU A 57 -4.71 17.52 12.50
N TRP A 58 -4.01 16.51 13.03
CA TRP A 58 -2.56 16.54 13.13
C TRP A 58 -1.86 16.44 11.76
N ALA A 59 -2.30 15.54 10.88
CA ALA A 59 -1.71 15.32 9.56
C ALA A 59 -1.76 16.57 8.66
N ASN A 60 -2.82 17.37 8.80
CA ASN A 60 -2.97 18.63 8.06
C ASN A 60 -2.10 19.76 8.62
N ASN A 61 -1.47 19.57 9.78
CA ASN A 61 -0.65 20.57 10.46
C ASN A 61 0.78 20.03 10.68
N GLN A 62 1.49 19.81 9.56
CA GLN A 62 2.86 19.27 9.52
C GLN A 62 3.91 20.09 10.31
N ALA A 63 3.57 21.33 10.70
CA ALA A 63 4.41 22.14 11.59
C ALA A 63 4.54 21.55 13.00
N ILE A 64 3.63 20.64 13.39
CA ILE A 64 3.64 19.98 14.70
C ILE A 64 4.29 18.60 14.54
N GLY A 65 5.59 18.50 14.81
CA GLY A 65 6.32 17.23 14.69
C GLY A 65 5.87 16.13 15.65
N ASN A 66 5.26 16.49 16.80
CA ASN A 66 4.74 15.53 17.78
C ASN A 66 3.28 15.90 18.14
N PRO A 67 2.31 14.98 18.00
CA PRO A 67 0.89 15.24 18.25
C PRO A 67 0.56 15.72 19.67
N HIS A 68 1.45 15.48 20.64
CA HIS A 68 1.28 15.95 22.02
C HIS A 68 1.72 17.41 22.22
N PHE A 69 2.34 18.07 21.24
CA PHE A 69 2.84 19.44 21.35
C PHE A 69 1.88 20.47 20.73
N ILE A 70 0.71 20.62 21.34
CA ILE A 70 -0.08 21.85 21.22
C ILE A 70 0.17 22.74 22.43
N TYR A 71 0.34 24.05 22.19
CA TYR A 71 0.70 25.00 23.23
C TYR A 71 -0.44 26.00 23.50
N PRO A 72 -0.68 26.36 24.77
CA PRO A 72 -1.59 27.46 25.10
C PRO A 72 -1.21 28.73 24.34
N GLY A 73 -2.19 29.38 23.71
CA GLY A 73 -1.99 30.58 22.89
C GLY A 73 -1.90 30.37 21.38
N GLN A 74 -1.83 29.11 20.90
CA GLN A 74 -1.99 28.81 19.47
C GLN A 74 -3.45 29.04 19.03
N ARG A 75 -3.63 29.52 17.79
CA ARG A 75 -4.96 29.79 17.22
C ARG A 75 -5.36 28.65 16.28
N LEU A 76 -6.61 28.21 16.37
CA LEU A 76 -7.25 27.22 15.53
C LEU A 76 -8.29 27.92 14.67
N ARG A 77 -8.34 27.57 13.38
CA ARG A 77 -9.45 27.88 12.49
C ARG A 77 -10.36 26.66 12.43
N ILE A 78 -11.59 26.82 12.87
CA ILE A 78 -12.58 25.75 12.93
C ILE A 78 -13.59 26.00 11.80
N PHE A 79 -13.67 25.06 10.88
CA PHE A 79 -14.68 25.00 9.84
C PHE A 79 -15.77 23.99 10.22
N SER A 80 -16.84 23.89 9.42
CA SER A 80 -17.93 22.95 9.70
C SER A 80 -17.47 21.48 9.58
N ASP A 81 -16.42 21.20 8.81
CA ASP A 81 -15.93 19.86 8.48
C ASP A 81 -14.48 19.56 8.93
N ARG A 82 -13.70 20.59 9.30
CA ARG A 82 -12.26 20.46 9.61
C ARG A 82 -11.79 21.50 10.62
N ILE A 83 -10.63 21.25 11.22
CA ILE A 83 -9.91 22.21 12.07
C ILE A 83 -8.50 22.38 11.49
N GLU A 84 -8.03 23.62 11.43
CA GLU A 84 -6.68 23.99 10.96
C GLU A 84 -5.96 24.80 12.04
N ILE A 85 -4.64 24.67 12.16
CA ILE A 85 -3.85 25.42 13.14
C ILE A 85 -3.21 26.61 12.42
N GLU A 86 -3.44 27.81 12.93
CA GLU A 86 -2.80 29.01 12.39
C GLU A 86 -1.29 28.95 12.66
N PRO A 87 -0.43 29.14 11.64
CA PRO A 87 1.00 29.18 11.83
C PRO A 87 1.37 30.26 12.84
N ALA A 88 2.23 29.94 13.81
CA ALA A 88 2.66 30.90 14.82
C ALA A 88 3.30 32.13 14.14
N PRO A 89 3.00 33.36 14.59
CA PRO A 89 3.64 34.55 14.05
C PRO A 89 5.14 34.52 14.38
N GLY A 90 6.00 34.31 13.38
CA GLY A 90 7.45 34.38 13.54
C GLY A 90 8.32 33.33 12.82
N ALA A 91 7.75 32.39 12.06
CA ALA A 91 8.58 31.51 11.21
C ALA A 91 9.10 32.28 9.97
N PRO A 92 10.41 32.26 9.68
CA PRO A 92 10.97 33.02 8.55
C PRO A 92 10.44 32.50 7.23
N ALA A 93 9.86 33.42 6.44
CA ALA A 93 9.39 33.18 5.08
C ALA A 93 10.55 32.75 4.20
N ILE A 94 10.56 31.47 3.79
CA ILE A 94 11.38 31.03 2.66
C ILE A 94 10.77 31.68 1.42
N ALA A 95 11.53 32.58 0.81
CA ALA A 95 11.11 33.41 -0.31
C ALA A 95 10.58 32.56 -1.47
N SER A 96 9.29 32.70 -1.77
CA SER A 96 8.67 32.21 -3.00
C SER A 96 9.14 33.07 -4.17
N LYS A 97 9.78 32.42 -5.14
CA LYS A 97 10.14 32.97 -6.44
C LYS A 97 8.84 33.33 -7.21
N PRO A 98 8.81 34.36 -8.08
CA PRO A 98 7.59 34.76 -8.77
C PRO A 98 7.04 33.62 -9.65
N ALA A 99 5.74 33.33 -9.49
CA ALA A 99 5.02 32.34 -10.28
C ALA A 99 4.93 32.77 -11.76
N PRO A 100 5.17 31.87 -12.74
CA PRO A 100 4.67 32.07 -14.10
C PRO A 100 3.15 32.04 -14.10
N ALA A 101 2.56 32.79 -15.02
CA ALA A 101 1.12 32.91 -15.22
C ALA A 101 0.44 31.53 -15.24
N ALA A 102 -0.72 31.47 -14.57
CA ALA A 102 -1.59 30.31 -14.45
C ALA A 102 -1.90 29.68 -15.82
N GLU A 103 -1.16 28.65 -16.15
CA GLU A 103 -1.61 27.61 -17.04
C GLU A 103 -2.55 26.72 -16.22
N ALA A 104 -3.77 26.51 -16.72
CA ALA A 104 -4.83 25.81 -16.02
C ALA A 104 -4.29 24.51 -15.39
N ALA A 105 -4.34 24.45 -14.05
CA ALA A 105 -4.02 23.24 -13.32
C ALA A 105 -4.85 22.10 -13.91
N PRO A 106 -4.23 20.98 -14.33
CA PRO A 106 -5.00 19.77 -14.58
C PRO A 106 -5.79 19.50 -13.29
N GLU A 107 -7.07 19.17 -13.41
CA GLU A 107 -7.83 18.60 -12.29
C GLU A 107 -6.94 17.53 -11.65
N GLU A 108 -6.48 17.78 -10.41
CA GLU A 108 -5.80 16.76 -9.62
C GLU A 108 -6.85 15.69 -9.32
N VAL A 109 -6.97 14.74 -10.24
CA VAL A 109 -7.54 13.43 -9.96
C VAL A 109 -6.85 12.97 -8.68
N PRO A 110 -7.56 12.67 -7.58
CA PRO A 110 -6.93 12.26 -6.34
C PRO A 110 -5.93 11.15 -6.69
N GLN A 111 -4.64 11.42 -6.58
CA GLN A 111 -3.63 10.40 -6.83
C GLN A 111 -3.88 9.35 -5.76
N ALA A 112 -4.48 8.24 -6.16
CA ALA A 112 -4.67 7.11 -5.27
C ALA A 112 -3.30 6.80 -4.67
N ALA A 113 -3.18 6.88 -3.35
CA ALA A 113 -1.90 6.64 -2.70
C ALA A 113 -1.36 5.29 -3.18
N VAL A 114 -0.18 5.31 -3.81
CA VAL A 114 0.42 4.11 -4.39
C VAL A 114 1.56 3.61 -3.52
N PHE A 115 1.71 2.28 -3.47
CA PHE A 115 2.83 1.62 -2.83
C PHE A 115 3.74 0.99 -3.89
N ASN A 116 5.04 1.28 -3.82
CA ASN A 116 6.01 0.76 -4.77
C ASN A 116 6.68 -0.51 -4.24
N THR A 117 6.81 -1.50 -5.10
CA THR A 117 7.51 -2.77 -4.84
C THR A 117 8.84 -2.79 -5.59
N THR A 118 9.80 -3.58 -5.11
CA THR A 118 11.07 -3.82 -5.82
C THR A 118 10.94 -4.96 -6.83
N GLY A 119 9.89 -5.78 -6.69
CA GLY A 119 9.65 -6.98 -7.47
C GLY A 119 10.38 -8.20 -6.93
N SER A 120 11.20 -8.06 -5.87
CA SER A 120 11.95 -9.17 -5.28
C SER A 120 11.27 -9.84 -4.08
N GLU A 121 10.04 -9.44 -3.73
CA GLU A 121 9.37 -9.77 -2.47
C GLU A 121 9.14 -11.28 -2.25
N GLY A 122 9.01 -12.05 -3.33
CA GLY A 122 8.69 -13.48 -3.24
C GLY A 122 7.24 -13.77 -2.88
N PHE A 123 6.93 -15.06 -2.79
CA PHE A 123 5.60 -15.55 -2.45
C PHE A 123 5.67 -16.98 -1.94
N LEU A 124 4.53 -17.49 -1.43
CA LEU A 124 4.37 -18.90 -1.12
C LEU A 124 3.77 -19.62 -2.33
N LEU A 125 4.53 -20.55 -2.90
CA LEU A 125 4.07 -21.46 -3.94
C LEU A 125 3.20 -22.55 -3.32
N GLU A 126 1.89 -22.43 -3.53
CA GLU A 126 0.90 -23.39 -3.03
C GLU A 126 0.99 -24.74 -3.78
N THR A 127 0.57 -25.81 -3.11
CA THR A 127 0.66 -27.19 -3.61
C THR A 127 -0.02 -27.33 -4.98
N GLY A 128 0.70 -27.90 -5.96
CA GLY A 128 0.20 -28.19 -7.31
C GLY A 128 0.76 -27.31 -8.43
N ALA A 129 1.49 -26.25 -8.11
CA ALA A 129 2.21 -25.47 -9.11
C ALA A 129 3.57 -26.11 -9.44
N ASN A 130 3.68 -26.67 -10.65
CA ASN A 130 4.92 -27.27 -11.13
C ASN A 130 5.79 -26.22 -11.83
N PRO A 131 7.11 -26.23 -11.60
CA PRO A 131 8.05 -25.49 -12.44
C PRO A 131 7.88 -25.86 -13.92
N ALA A 132 8.07 -24.88 -14.80
CA ALA A 132 8.18 -25.13 -16.23
C ALA A 132 9.49 -25.86 -16.56
N GLY A 133 10.58 -25.50 -15.87
CA GLY A 133 11.90 -26.09 -16.04
C GLY A 133 12.89 -25.58 -14.99
N LEU A 134 14.17 -25.85 -15.21
CA LEU A 134 15.31 -25.55 -14.35
C LEU A 134 16.48 -24.99 -15.17
N ILE A 135 17.27 -24.13 -14.56
CA ILE A 135 18.60 -23.78 -15.04
C ILE A 135 19.55 -24.92 -14.66
N ILE A 136 20.10 -25.60 -15.65
CA ILE A 136 20.97 -26.76 -15.47
C ILE A 136 22.46 -26.41 -15.53
N SER A 137 22.83 -25.30 -16.19
CA SER A 137 24.22 -24.85 -16.29
C SER A 137 24.32 -23.36 -16.63
N LEU A 138 25.47 -22.76 -16.35
CA LEU A 138 25.80 -21.37 -16.67
C LEU A 138 26.93 -21.33 -17.72
N HIS A 139 26.95 -20.29 -18.55
CA HIS A 139 28.04 -20.11 -19.51
C HIS A 139 29.40 -20.02 -18.82
N GLN A 140 30.40 -20.73 -19.39
CA GLN A 140 31.76 -20.85 -18.86
C GLN A 140 31.85 -21.44 -17.44
N ASN A 141 30.84 -22.22 -17.01
CA ASN A 141 30.82 -22.87 -15.70
C ASN A 141 30.97 -21.89 -14.51
N ARG A 142 30.44 -20.67 -14.68
CA ARG A 142 30.35 -19.68 -13.59
C ARG A 142 29.39 -20.15 -12.51
N GLU A 143 29.60 -19.70 -11.28
CA GLU A 143 28.72 -20.02 -10.15
C GLU A 143 27.44 -19.17 -10.12
N MET A 144 27.52 -17.96 -10.67
CA MET A 144 26.44 -16.96 -10.67
C MET A 144 26.31 -16.30 -12.03
N ALA A 145 25.08 -15.92 -12.36
CA ALA A 145 24.70 -15.17 -13.56
C ALA A 145 23.91 -13.92 -13.17
N GLY A 146 24.16 -12.82 -13.88
CA GLY A 146 23.43 -11.57 -13.80
C GLY A 146 22.70 -11.24 -15.10
N THR A 147 22.28 -9.99 -15.25
CA THR A 147 21.70 -9.48 -16.50
C THR A 147 22.68 -9.65 -17.67
N ASP A 148 22.15 -9.97 -18.85
CA ASP A 148 22.87 -10.23 -20.11
C ASP A 148 23.74 -11.50 -20.13
N ASP A 149 23.77 -12.27 -19.03
CA ASP A 149 24.47 -13.54 -18.99
C ASP A 149 23.69 -14.67 -19.67
N ILE A 150 24.45 -15.63 -20.21
CA ILE A 150 23.92 -16.84 -20.83
C ILE A 150 23.80 -17.96 -19.79
N VAL A 151 22.65 -18.62 -19.79
CA VAL A 151 22.34 -19.81 -19.00
C VAL A 151 21.76 -20.92 -19.89
N TYR A 152 21.81 -22.15 -19.41
CA TYR A 152 21.25 -23.31 -20.09
C TYR A 152 20.13 -23.92 -19.25
N THR A 153 19.03 -24.27 -19.89
CA THR A 153 17.80 -24.78 -19.25
C THR A 153 17.44 -26.16 -19.78
N ASP A 154 16.71 -26.95 -18.99
CA ASP A 154 16.16 -28.26 -19.40
C ASP A 154 14.86 -28.17 -20.24
N LEU A 155 14.44 -26.96 -20.59
CA LEU A 155 13.34 -26.71 -21.52
C LEU A 155 13.79 -27.02 -22.95
N GLY A 156 13.10 -27.94 -23.63
CA GLY A 156 13.37 -28.29 -25.03
C GLY A 156 12.12 -28.25 -25.92
N LEU A 157 12.30 -28.56 -27.20
CA LEU A 157 11.21 -28.69 -28.17
C LEU A 157 10.18 -29.77 -27.75
N ASP A 158 10.62 -30.84 -27.09
CA ASP A 158 9.74 -31.91 -26.60
C ASP A 158 8.74 -31.45 -25.52
N GLN A 159 9.08 -30.39 -24.81
CA GLN A 159 8.25 -29.70 -23.82
C GLN A 159 7.48 -28.51 -24.42
N GLY A 160 7.60 -28.28 -25.72
CA GLY A 160 6.95 -27.18 -26.43
C GLY A 160 7.63 -25.82 -26.28
N ALA A 161 8.89 -25.78 -25.85
CA ALA A 161 9.66 -24.54 -25.75
C ALA A 161 9.97 -23.97 -27.15
N SER A 162 9.95 -22.65 -27.27
CA SER A 162 10.27 -21.93 -28.50
C SER A 162 11.27 -20.79 -28.25
N ALA A 163 12.10 -20.48 -29.24
CA ALA A 163 12.99 -19.33 -29.18
C ALA A 163 12.15 -18.05 -29.03
N GLY A 164 12.52 -17.19 -28.09
CA GLY A 164 11.76 -15.99 -27.73
C GLY A 164 10.86 -16.15 -26.51
N ASP A 165 10.59 -17.38 -26.04
CA ASP A 165 9.80 -17.60 -24.83
C ASP A 165 10.48 -16.98 -23.61
N ARG A 166 9.66 -16.36 -22.75
CA ARG A 166 10.12 -15.68 -21.54
C ARG A 166 9.71 -16.44 -20.29
N PHE A 167 10.64 -16.51 -19.34
CA PHE A 167 10.41 -17.14 -18.05
C PHE A 167 10.91 -16.26 -16.92
N SER A 168 10.24 -16.38 -15.78
CA SER A 168 10.70 -15.80 -14.52
C SER A 168 11.49 -16.84 -13.74
N VAL A 169 12.64 -16.43 -13.21
CA VAL A 169 13.61 -17.28 -12.50
C VAL A 169 13.41 -17.16 -11.00
N PHE A 170 13.37 -18.30 -10.31
CA PHE A 170 13.11 -18.36 -8.87
C PHE A 170 14.04 -19.34 -8.15
N LYS A 171 14.24 -19.09 -6.85
CA LYS A 171 14.90 -20.00 -5.90
C LYS A 171 13.88 -20.58 -4.92
N LYS A 172 13.92 -21.89 -4.70
CA LYS A 172 13.13 -22.53 -3.63
C LYS A 172 13.91 -22.39 -2.32
N MET A 173 13.24 -21.91 -1.28
CA MET A 173 13.83 -21.75 0.05
C MET A 173 13.45 -22.92 0.97
N GLY A 174 12.17 -23.18 1.14
CA GLY A 174 11.68 -24.28 1.97
C GLY A 174 10.18 -24.22 2.26
N PRO A 175 9.60 -25.27 2.89
CA PRO A 175 8.20 -25.27 3.29
C PRO A 175 7.92 -24.22 4.36
N VAL A 176 6.76 -23.58 4.28
CA VAL A 176 6.26 -22.65 5.29
C VAL A 176 5.03 -23.25 5.95
N SER A 177 5.11 -23.41 7.26
CA SER A 177 4.00 -23.90 8.09
C SER A 177 3.36 -22.75 8.85
N HIS A 178 2.04 -22.83 9.00
CA HIS A 178 1.28 -21.91 9.83
C HIS A 178 1.73 -22.02 11.30
N PRO A 179 2.01 -20.91 12.00
CA PRO A 179 2.58 -20.92 13.36
C PRO A 179 1.68 -21.55 14.43
N LEU A 180 0.36 -21.45 14.28
CA LEU A 180 -0.61 -22.04 15.22
C LEU A 180 -1.05 -23.47 14.88
N THR A 181 -1.42 -23.74 13.62
CA THR A 181 -2.00 -25.03 13.21
C THR A 181 -0.96 -26.03 12.71
N ASN A 182 0.28 -25.60 12.45
CA ASN A 182 1.36 -26.39 11.84
C ASN A 182 1.05 -26.96 10.44
N VAL A 183 -0.04 -26.54 9.80
CA VAL A 183 -0.36 -26.91 8.42
C VAL A 183 0.62 -26.23 7.47
N ILE A 184 1.14 -26.99 6.50
CA ILE A 184 2.01 -26.46 5.44
C ILE A 184 1.16 -25.65 4.46
N LEU A 185 1.49 -24.37 4.31
CA LEU A 185 0.78 -23.44 3.43
C LEU A 185 1.37 -23.41 2.01
N GLY A 186 2.65 -23.76 1.87
CA GLY A 186 3.33 -23.80 0.58
C GLY A 186 4.84 -23.81 0.72
N GLN A 187 5.53 -23.67 -0.41
CA GLN A 187 6.98 -23.50 -0.49
C GLN A 187 7.31 -22.03 -0.66
N GLN A 188 8.18 -21.47 0.17
CA GLN A 188 8.68 -20.12 -0.03
C GLN A 188 9.57 -20.06 -1.27
N VAL A 189 9.26 -19.14 -2.18
CA VAL A 189 9.99 -18.94 -3.42
C VAL A 189 10.41 -17.49 -3.59
N MET A 190 11.68 -17.31 -3.97
CA MET A 190 12.32 -16.01 -4.11
C MET A 190 12.58 -15.72 -5.59
N PRO A 191 12.08 -14.60 -6.14
CA PRO A 191 12.38 -14.18 -7.51
C PRO A 191 13.84 -13.76 -7.63
N LEU A 192 14.54 -14.33 -8.59
CA LEU A 192 15.93 -14.00 -8.89
C LEU A 192 16.07 -13.14 -10.15
N GLY A 193 15.20 -13.33 -11.13
CA GLY A 193 15.31 -12.63 -12.41
C GLY A 193 14.28 -13.06 -13.45
N GLU A 194 14.57 -12.70 -14.70
CA GLU A 194 13.81 -13.02 -15.90
C GLU A 194 14.79 -13.42 -17.00
N LEU A 195 14.42 -14.39 -17.83
CA LEU A 195 15.22 -14.84 -18.96
C LEU A 195 14.37 -15.02 -20.21
N GLN A 196 15.03 -15.01 -21.36
CA GLN A 196 14.43 -15.28 -22.66
C GLN A 196 15.21 -16.38 -23.37
N LEU A 197 14.52 -17.39 -23.90
CA LEU A 197 15.15 -18.44 -24.69
C LEU A 197 15.68 -17.85 -26.01
N SER A 198 16.92 -18.19 -26.36
CA SER A 198 17.55 -17.74 -27.61
C SER A 198 17.68 -18.85 -28.64
N GLU A 199 18.10 -20.04 -28.19
CA GLU A 199 18.30 -21.23 -29.04
C GLU A 199 17.68 -22.42 -28.30
N VAL A 200 16.86 -23.20 -28.99
CA VAL A 200 16.11 -24.32 -28.41
C VAL A 200 16.49 -25.59 -29.16
N GLU A 201 16.96 -26.58 -28.40
CA GLU A 201 17.27 -27.94 -28.87
C GLU A 201 16.16 -28.90 -28.44
N GLU A 202 16.29 -30.18 -28.79
CA GLU A 202 15.25 -31.20 -28.51
C GLU A 202 14.88 -31.28 -27.01
N LYS A 203 15.87 -31.19 -26.11
CA LYS A 203 15.70 -31.38 -24.64
C LYS A 203 16.27 -30.26 -23.76
N ALA A 204 16.82 -29.22 -24.36
CA ALA A 204 17.49 -28.15 -23.63
C ALA A 204 17.45 -26.86 -24.43
N SER A 205 17.66 -25.74 -23.77
CA SER A 205 17.72 -24.43 -24.42
C SER A 205 18.84 -23.59 -23.85
N LYS A 206 19.38 -22.73 -24.70
CA LYS A 206 20.19 -21.58 -24.30
C LYS A 206 19.26 -20.40 -24.06
N ALA A 207 19.48 -19.70 -22.96
CA ALA A 207 18.71 -18.52 -22.60
C ALA A 207 19.63 -17.37 -22.21
N ILE A 208 19.14 -16.15 -22.41
CA ILE A 208 19.79 -14.93 -21.98
C ILE A 208 18.99 -14.37 -20.81
N VAL A 209 19.68 -14.05 -19.71
CA VAL A 209 19.06 -13.37 -18.57
C VAL A 209 18.76 -11.93 -18.98
N THR A 210 17.48 -11.57 -19.00
CA THR A 210 17.03 -10.23 -19.40
C THR A 210 16.94 -9.26 -18.23
N LYS A 211 16.79 -9.79 -17.01
CA LYS A 211 16.75 -9.01 -15.78
C LYS A 211 17.21 -9.84 -14.60
N SER A 212 18.01 -9.26 -13.72
CA SER A 212 18.41 -9.86 -12.44
C SER A 212 18.04 -8.94 -11.29
N TYR A 213 17.38 -9.51 -10.28
CA TYR A 213 17.07 -8.88 -8.99
C TYR A 213 18.01 -9.38 -7.88
N GLN A 214 18.47 -10.63 -8.01
CA GLN A 214 19.39 -11.33 -7.12
C GLN A 214 20.24 -12.31 -7.95
N GLU A 215 21.23 -12.92 -7.31
CA GLU A 215 22.15 -13.87 -7.95
C GLU A 215 21.39 -15.08 -8.52
N ILE A 216 21.58 -15.36 -9.81
CA ILE A 216 21.00 -16.53 -10.49
C ILE A 216 22.05 -17.64 -10.56
N SER A 217 21.70 -18.84 -10.11
CA SER A 217 22.58 -20.01 -10.14
C SER A 217 21.92 -21.21 -10.82
N ALA A 218 22.71 -22.23 -11.14
CA ALA A 218 22.17 -23.55 -11.51
C ALA A 218 21.27 -24.09 -10.38
N GLY A 219 20.25 -24.86 -10.75
CA GLY A 219 19.20 -25.33 -9.86
C GLY A 219 18.06 -24.33 -9.62
N SER A 220 18.19 -23.09 -10.09
CA SER A 220 17.07 -22.13 -10.10
C SER A 220 15.96 -22.62 -11.02
N PHE A 221 14.71 -22.48 -10.61
CA PHE A 221 13.57 -22.99 -11.36
C PHE A 221 12.83 -21.89 -12.10
N LEU A 222 12.14 -22.29 -13.16
CA LEU A 222 11.46 -21.41 -14.09
C LEU A 222 9.95 -21.52 -13.90
N LEU A 223 9.29 -20.37 -13.91
CA LEU A 223 7.83 -20.29 -14.07
C LEU A 223 7.53 -19.46 -15.32
N PRO A 224 6.36 -19.68 -15.97
CA PRO A 224 5.92 -18.84 -17.07
C PRO A 224 5.97 -17.36 -16.69
N TYR A 225 6.49 -16.54 -17.59
CA TYR A 225 6.58 -15.10 -17.36
C TYR A 225 5.21 -14.50 -17.07
N ARG A 226 5.15 -13.64 -16.06
CA ARG A 226 3.99 -12.82 -15.75
C ARG A 226 4.47 -11.40 -15.48
N GLU A 227 3.82 -10.43 -16.12
CA GLU A 227 4.08 -9.03 -15.83
C GLU A 227 3.76 -8.75 -14.36
N ARG A 228 4.75 -8.23 -13.64
CA ARG A 228 4.61 -7.81 -12.25
C ARG A 228 4.32 -6.32 -12.21
N LYS A 229 3.28 -5.95 -11.48
CA LYS A 229 2.99 -4.54 -11.19
C LYS A 229 3.91 -4.08 -10.07
N VAL A 230 4.75 -3.09 -10.39
CA VAL A 230 5.69 -2.45 -9.46
C VAL A 230 4.99 -1.42 -8.58
N THR A 231 3.74 -1.08 -8.92
CA THR A 231 2.94 -0.08 -8.23
C THR A 231 1.59 -0.67 -7.86
N VAL A 232 1.26 -0.59 -6.58
CA VAL A 232 0.04 -1.13 -6.00
C VAL A 232 -0.78 0.02 -5.42
N PRO A 233 -1.97 0.34 -5.97
CA PRO A 233 -2.83 1.37 -5.38
C PRO A 233 -3.35 0.89 -4.04
N LEU A 234 -3.21 1.72 -3.01
CA LEU A 234 -3.72 1.45 -1.67
C LEU A 234 -5.24 1.47 -1.69
N LYS A 235 -5.85 0.49 -1.01
CA LYS A 235 -7.30 0.39 -0.87
C LYS A 235 -7.69 -0.28 0.43
N SER A 236 -8.79 0.18 1.01
CA SER A 236 -9.47 -0.56 2.08
C SER A 236 -10.09 -1.83 1.52
N SER A 237 -10.19 -2.87 2.35
CA SER A 237 -10.94 -4.08 2.01
C SER A 237 -12.46 -3.82 2.16
N ASP A 238 -13.25 -4.50 1.33
CA ASP A 238 -14.73 -4.44 1.33
C ASP A 238 -15.36 -5.37 2.38
N ARG A 239 -14.53 -6.19 3.01
CA ARG A 239 -14.85 -7.23 4.00
C ARG A 239 -13.82 -7.25 5.12
N ASP A 240 -14.21 -7.88 6.22
CA ASP A 240 -13.28 -8.16 7.32
C ASP A 240 -12.25 -9.20 6.86
N LEU A 241 -10.98 -8.94 7.13
CA LEU A 241 -9.86 -9.84 6.86
C LEU A 241 -9.16 -10.12 8.19
N VAL A 242 -8.91 -11.40 8.50
CA VAL A 242 -8.21 -11.83 9.72
C VAL A 242 -7.30 -13.01 9.39
N GLY A 243 -6.03 -12.90 9.75
CA GLY A 243 -5.02 -13.92 9.52
C GLY A 243 -3.78 -13.71 10.37
N TYR A 244 -2.66 -14.30 9.97
CA TYR A 244 -1.41 -14.35 10.73
C TYR A 244 -0.20 -14.14 9.82
N ILE A 245 0.85 -13.55 10.39
CA ILE A 245 2.18 -13.53 9.76
C ILE A 245 2.78 -14.93 9.90
N VAL A 246 2.99 -15.61 8.77
CA VAL A 246 3.43 -17.01 8.78
C VAL A 246 4.91 -17.18 8.53
N GLN A 247 5.54 -16.23 7.83
CA GLN A 247 6.98 -16.24 7.57
C GLN A 247 7.47 -14.87 7.07
N THR A 248 8.77 -14.62 7.16
CA THR A 248 9.44 -13.44 6.59
C THR A 248 10.27 -13.83 5.36
N GLN A 249 10.51 -12.88 4.47
CA GLN A 249 11.33 -13.10 3.28
C GLN A 249 12.74 -13.57 3.62
N THR A 250 13.36 -13.00 4.66
CA THR A 250 14.76 -13.27 5.05
C THR A 250 14.90 -14.21 6.25
N GLY A 251 13.80 -14.64 6.87
CA GLY A 251 13.84 -15.50 8.07
C GLY A 251 14.15 -14.75 9.38
N ASN A 252 14.05 -13.42 9.39
CA ASN A 252 14.29 -12.60 10.58
C ASN A 252 13.28 -12.92 11.70
N THR A 253 13.74 -12.94 12.94
CA THR A 253 12.87 -13.12 14.12
C THR A 253 12.10 -11.84 14.45
N ALA A 254 12.78 -10.70 14.46
CA ALA A 254 12.17 -9.39 14.65
C ALA A 254 11.91 -8.76 13.28
N ILE A 255 10.68 -8.29 13.08
CA ILE A 255 10.19 -7.75 11.81
C ILE A 255 10.03 -6.24 11.95
N ALA A 256 10.65 -5.51 11.03
CA ALA A 256 10.68 -4.05 11.02
C ALA A 256 9.96 -3.47 9.79
N VAL A 257 9.91 -2.13 9.72
CA VAL A 257 9.38 -1.43 8.54
C VAL A 257 10.21 -1.80 7.30
N ASN A 258 9.53 -1.93 6.17
CA ASN A 258 10.02 -2.41 4.86
C ASN A 258 10.31 -3.91 4.79
N ASP A 259 10.21 -4.66 5.88
CA ASP A 259 10.32 -6.11 5.80
C ASP A 259 9.14 -6.71 5.05
N VAL A 260 9.46 -7.71 4.24
CA VAL A 260 8.49 -8.48 3.48
C VAL A 260 8.05 -9.68 4.32
N VAL A 261 6.74 -9.84 4.46
CA VAL A 261 6.10 -10.92 5.22
C VAL A 261 5.12 -11.69 4.35
N PHE A 262 4.93 -12.96 4.69
CA PHE A 262 3.93 -13.83 4.09
C PHE A 262 2.77 -14.03 5.08
N LEU A 263 1.55 -14.02 4.56
CA LEU A 263 0.32 -14.17 5.33
C LEU A 263 -0.43 -15.44 4.89
N ASP A 264 -1.20 -16.03 5.81
CA ASP A 264 -2.16 -17.13 5.54
C ASP A 264 -3.51 -16.64 4.94
N LEU A 265 -3.49 -15.45 4.35
CA LEU A 265 -4.63 -14.78 3.74
C LEU A 265 -4.40 -14.63 2.25
N GLY A 266 -5.29 -15.14 1.41
CA GLY A 266 -5.22 -15.02 -0.05
C GLY A 266 -6.55 -14.59 -0.69
N LYS A 267 -6.67 -14.82 -2.00
CA LYS A 267 -7.88 -14.51 -2.77
C LYS A 267 -9.12 -15.24 -2.27
N ALA A 268 -8.98 -16.46 -1.74
CA ALA A 268 -10.09 -17.25 -1.22
C ALA A 268 -10.79 -16.54 -0.04
N GLN A 269 -10.02 -15.83 0.79
CA GLN A 269 -10.51 -15.02 1.91
C GLN A 269 -10.91 -13.59 1.46
N GLY A 270 -10.51 -13.20 0.25
CA GLY A 270 -10.79 -11.90 -0.36
C GLY A 270 -9.69 -10.86 -0.15
N ALA A 271 -8.49 -11.27 0.26
CA ALA A 271 -7.33 -10.38 0.25
C ALA A 271 -6.98 -9.99 -1.20
N GLN A 272 -6.61 -8.73 -1.38
CA GLN A 272 -6.25 -8.16 -2.68
C GLN A 272 -5.00 -7.29 -2.54
N PRO A 273 -4.16 -7.21 -3.59
CA PRO A 273 -3.07 -6.24 -3.62
C PRO A 273 -3.61 -4.83 -3.38
N GLY A 274 -2.98 -4.11 -2.46
CA GLY A 274 -3.34 -2.77 -2.00
C GLY A 274 -4.06 -2.75 -0.66
N ASN A 275 -4.54 -3.90 -0.15
CA ASN A 275 -5.17 -3.95 1.15
C ASN A 275 -4.19 -3.61 2.27
N MET A 276 -4.57 -2.64 3.10
CA MET A 276 -3.88 -2.31 4.33
C MET A 276 -4.49 -3.11 5.48
N LEU A 277 -3.64 -3.78 6.27
CA LEU A 277 -4.04 -4.49 7.49
C LEU A 277 -3.21 -4.02 8.66
N TYR A 278 -3.77 -4.13 9.86
CA TYR A 278 -3.08 -3.83 11.11
C TYR A 278 -2.53 -5.11 11.72
N VAL A 279 -1.32 -5.04 12.23
CA VAL A 279 -0.74 -6.09 13.07
C VAL A 279 -1.24 -5.84 14.49
N VAL A 280 -1.86 -6.85 15.10
CA VAL A 280 -2.53 -6.74 16.40
C VAL A 280 -2.15 -7.86 17.36
N ARG A 281 -2.20 -7.56 18.66
CA ARG A 281 -2.07 -8.55 19.73
C ARG A 281 -3.24 -8.49 20.70
N ASP A 282 -3.57 -9.65 21.25
CA ASP A 282 -4.52 -9.73 22.36
C ASP A 282 -3.83 -9.31 23.64
N VAL A 283 -4.51 -8.46 24.42
CA VAL A 283 -4.06 -8.07 25.75
C VAL A 283 -4.66 -9.04 26.77
N THR A 284 -3.81 -9.66 27.57
CA THR A 284 -4.25 -10.53 28.68
C THR A 284 -4.43 -9.69 29.95
N PRO A 285 -5.62 -9.70 30.58
CA PRO A 285 -5.82 -8.99 31.84
C PRO A 285 -4.96 -9.62 32.94
N ASP A 286 -4.30 -8.79 33.76
CA ASP A 286 -3.56 -9.27 34.93
C ASP A 286 -4.54 -9.85 35.97
N PRO A 287 -4.47 -11.16 36.28
CA PRO A 287 -5.41 -11.80 37.19
C PRO A 287 -5.41 -11.20 38.60
N ARG A 288 -4.36 -10.48 38.99
CA ARG A 288 -4.26 -9.83 40.30
C ARG A 288 -5.18 -8.62 40.45
N TYR A 289 -5.62 -8.02 39.34
CA TYR A 289 -6.42 -6.80 39.33
C TYR A 289 -7.77 -6.97 38.62
N ALA A 290 -8.01 -8.12 37.99
CA ALA A 290 -9.25 -8.43 37.29
C ALA A 290 -10.17 -9.30 38.17
N ASP A 291 -10.91 -8.67 39.08
CA ASP A 291 -11.88 -9.35 39.97
C ASP A 291 -13.08 -9.92 39.20
N THR A 292 -13.32 -9.44 37.98
CA THR A 292 -14.39 -9.92 37.09
C THR A 292 -13.79 -10.70 35.91
N ARG A 293 -14.49 -11.74 35.47
CA ARG A 293 -14.14 -12.48 34.25
C ARG A 293 -14.27 -11.57 33.03
N ILE A 294 -13.15 -11.05 32.54
CA ILE A 294 -13.07 -10.30 31.29
C ILE A 294 -12.81 -11.30 30.16
N GLU A 295 -13.77 -11.48 29.26
CA GLU A 295 -13.64 -12.44 28.16
C GLU A 295 -12.72 -11.95 27.03
N LYS A 296 -12.73 -10.64 26.75
CA LYS A 296 -11.92 -10.05 25.68
C LYS A 296 -11.62 -8.59 25.95
N LEU A 297 -10.33 -8.23 25.90
CA LEU A 297 -9.88 -6.84 25.88
C LEU A 297 -9.79 -6.32 24.44
N PRO A 298 -9.83 -4.99 24.24
CA PRO A 298 -9.45 -4.38 22.98
C PRO A 298 -8.04 -4.82 22.59
N VAL A 299 -7.85 -5.06 21.30
CA VAL A 299 -6.57 -5.49 20.74
C VAL A 299 -5.61 -4.30 20.70
N GLU A 300 -4.33 -4.56 20.93
CA GLU A 300 -3.27 -3.58 20.76
C GLU A 300 -2.80 -3.58 19.30
N VAL A 301 -2.65 -2.40 18.69
CA VAL A 301 -2.10 -2.26 17.34
C VAL A 301 -0.60 -2.04 17.43
N VAL A 302 0.18 -3.00 16.95
CA VAL A 302 1.64 -2.98 17.01
C VAL A 302 2.30 -2.60 15.69
N GLY A 303 1.54 -2.60 14.59
CA GLY A 303 2.04 -2.21 13.27
C GLY A 303 0.96 -2.17 12.19
N ALA A 304 1.38 -1.87 10.97
CA ALA A 304 0.53 -1.93 9.78
C ALA A 304 1.34 -2.45 8.58
N LEU A 305 0.65 -3.14 7.67
CA LEU A 305 1.22 -3.71 6.47
C LEU A 305 0.33 -3.47 5.26
N VAL A 306 0.92 -3.57 4.07
CA VAL A 306 0.24 -3.47 2.78
C VAL A 306 0.45 -4.77 2.01
N VAL A 307 -0.64 -5.40 1.57
CA VAL A 307 -0.59 -6.57 0.69
C VAL A 307 -0.13 -6.14 -0.69
N VAL A 308 0.94 -6.74 -1.19
CA VAL A 308 1.54 -6.40 -2.49
C VAL A 308 1.27 -7.46 -3.56
N SER A 309 1.09 -8.72 -3.16
CA SER A 309 0.69 -9.80 -4.07
C SER A 309 -0.16 -10.85 -3.36
N THR A 310 -0.99 -11.57 -4.10
CA THR A 310 -1.94 -12.55 -3.54
C THR A 310 -1.94 -13.85 -4.34
N GLY A 311 -1.69 -14.96 -3.65
CA GLY A 311 -2.00 -16.32 -4.07
C GLY A 311 -3.47 -16.67 -3.84
N LEU A 312 -3.79 -17.96 -3.85
CA LEU A 312 -5.14 -18.45 -3.61
C LEU A 312 -5.46 -18.42 -2.11
N ASN A 313 -4.56 -18.93 -1.27
CA ASN A 313 -4.71 -19.03 0.19
C ASN A 313 -3.63 -18.26 0.97
N SER A 314 -2.68 -17.63 0.28
CA SER A 314 -1.61 -16.85 0.90
C SER A 314 -1.40 -15.51 0.20
N SER A 315 -0.68 -14.60 0.85
CA SER A 315 -0.28 -13.32 0.24
C SER A 315 1.09 -12.88 0.73
N THR A 316 1.70 -11.99 -0.04
CA THR A 316 2.91 -11.28 0.32
C THR A 316 2.54 -9.85 0.68
N ALA A 317 3.08 -9.35 1.78
CA ALA A 317 2.85 -8.01 2.27
C ALA A 317 4.17 -7.36 2.71
N VAL A 318 4.15 -6.04 2.80
CA VAL A 318 5.28 -5.25 3.30
C VAL A 318 4.85 -4.49 4.55
N ILE A 319 5.64 -4.55 5.60
CA ILE A 319 5.40 -3.75 6.82
C ILE A 319 5.64 -2.28 6.48
N VAL A 320 4.62 -1.44 6.67
CA VAL A 320 4.71 0.01 6.40
C VAL A 320 4.82 0.84 7.67
N LYS A 321 4.45 0.25 8.81
CA LYS A 321 4.55 0.89 10.13
C LYS A 321 4.79 -0.15 11.20
N SER A 322 5.64 0.17 12.17
CA SER A 322 5.85 -0.57 13.40
C SER A 322 5.83 0.42 14.56
N VAL A 323 4.98 0.13 15.55
CA VAL A 323 4.89 0.84 16.84
C VAL A 323 5.65 0.04 17.91
N ASP A 324 5.58 -1.28 17.78
CA ASP A 324 6.37 -2.24 18.55
C ASP A 324 6.94 -3.32 17.62
N THR A 325 7.89 -4.12 18.11
CA THR A 325 8.56 -5.19 17.37
C THR A 325 7.53 -6.18 16.87
N VAL A 326 7.48 -6.46 15.57
CA VAL A 326 6.54 -7.44 14.97
C VAL A 326 7.21 -8.81 14.90
N TYR A 327 6.43 -9.89 15.06
CA TYR A 327 6.93 -11.26 15.05
C TYR A 327 6.13 -12.18 14.14
N ARG A 328 6.77 -13.27 13.69
CA ARG A 328 6.07 -14.42 13.11
C ARG A 328 5.05 -14.95 14.13
N GLY A 329 3.81 -15.14 13.69
CA GLY A 329 2.68 -15.55 14.53
C GLY A 329 1.81 -14.41 15.04
N ASP A 330 2.21 -13.14 14.86
CA ASP A 330 1.31 -12.02 15.16
C ASP A 330 0.08 -12.07 14.26
N ARG A 331 -1.08 -11.72 14.84
CA ARG A 331 -2.35 -11.64 14.12
C ARG A 331 -2.39 -10.37 13.30
N VAL A 332 -2.96 -10.47 12.10
CA VAL A 332 -3.26 -9.32 11.24
C VAL A 332 -4.76 -9.21 11.03
N GLU A 333 -5.30 -8.00 11.12
CA GLU A 333 -6.71 -7.77 10.84
C GLU A 333 -6.98 -6.45 10.11
N MET A 334 -8.01 -6.48 9.29
CA MET A 334 -8.68 -5.29 8.78
C MET A 334 -10.17 -5.50 9.04
N ARG A 335 -10.78 -4.54 9.74
CA ARG A 335 -12.23 -4.51 9.91
C ARG A 335 -12.82 -3.45 9.02
N LYS A 336 -13.90 -3.79 8.33
CA LYS A 336 -14.67 -2.83 7.57
C LYS A 336 -15.23 -1.77 8.53
N ASN A 337 -15.02 -0.49 8.21
CA ASN A 337 -15.73 0.58 8.90
C ASN A 337 -17.24 0.36 8.67
N ARG A 338 -17.96 0.08 9.76
CA ARG A 338 -19.42 -0.01 9.77
C ARG A 338 -20.02 1.37 9.90
#